data_AF-A0A7J0DZY4-F1
#
_entry.id   AF-A0A7J0DZY4-F1
#
_cell.length_a   1.000
_cell.length_b   1.000
_cell.length_c   1.000
_cell.angle_alpha   90.00
_cell.angle_beta   90.00
_cell.angle_gamma   90.00
#
_symmetry.space_group_name_H-M   'P 1'
#
loop_
_entity.id
_entity.type
_entity.pdbx_description
1 polymer ?
#
loop_
_entity_poly.entity_id
_entity_poly.type
_entity_poly.pdbx_seq_one_letter_code
_entity_poly.pdbx_strand_id
1 'polypeptide(L)'
;MNDAARGQSKYLALHLRFEVDMVAYSQCEFGGGEDERKELQAYRESHFPLLIERLKNSTPISPTELRKLGRCPLTPEEAGLVLAGLGFKRGTFIYLAGSHIYGGQSRMHPLTSLYPNLVTKEDLLTPSELAPFRNFSSQMAALDFIACATADVFAITDSGSQLSSLVSGFRTYYGGGHAPTLRPSKKRLAAILSENSTIAWDSFEERIRKMIEESQRVRGRGYRRSIYRQPRCPACMCKYH
;
A
#
# COMPACT_ATOMS: atom_id res chain seq x y z
N MET A 1 1.38 8.20 41.42
CA MET A 1 1.23 9.18 40.32
C MET A 1 0.38 8.53 39.24
N ASN A 2 -0.71 9.17 38.86
CA ASN A 2 -1.83 8.60 38.09
C ASN A 2 -1.44 8.21 36.66
N ASP A 3 -1.49 6.91 36.34
CA ASP A 3 -1.24 6.36 35.00
C ASP A 3 -2.54 6.00 34.23
N ALA A 4 -3.69 6.47 34.69
CA ALA A 4 -5.00 6.11 34.15
C ALA A 4 -5.56 7.08 33.07
N ALA A 5 -4.73 7.98 32.52
CA ALA A 5 -5.19 9.01 31.58
C ALA A 5 -4.35 9.14 30.29
N ARG A 6 -3.55 8.14 29.92
CA ARG A 6 -3.08 8.01 28.53
C ARG A 6 -4.06 7.11 27.79
N GLY A 7 -4.99 7.72 27.04
CA GLY A 7 -5.81 6.98 26.08
C GLY A 7 -4.92 6.09 25.21
N GLN A 8 -5.45 4.94 24.79
CA GLN A 8 -4.73 3.96 23.97
C GLN A 8 -4.10 4.67 22.76
N SER A 9 -2.77 4.56 22.61
CA SER A 9 -2.04 5.26 21.55
C SER A 9 -2.49 4.69 20.20
N LYS A 10 -3.06 5.56 19.36
CA LYS A 10 -3.55 5.19 18.03
C LYS A 10 -2.42 5.07 17.04
N TYR A 11 -2.52 4.11 16.12
CA TYR A 11 -1.55 3.95 15.04
C TYR A 11 -2.20 3.64 13.69
N LEU A 12 -1.49 4.01 12.64
CA LEU A 12 -1.81 3.67 11.26
C LEU A 12 -0.94 2.49 10.83
N ALA A 13 -1.54 1.44 10.28
CA ALA A 13 -0.80 0.42 9.56
C ALA A 13 -0.74 0.77 8.07
N LEU A 14 0.47 0.87 7.51
CA LEU A 14 0.71 1.13 6.09
C LEU A 14 1.25 -0.15 5.44
N HIS A 15 0.49 -0.73 4.53
CA HIS A 15 0.99 -1.80 3.67
C HIS A 15 1.53 -1.22 2.37
N LEU A 16 2.85 -1.17 2.27
CA LEU A 16 3.60 -0.61 1.15
C LEU A 16 4.12 -1.74 0.24
N ARG A 17 3.40 -2.03 -0.85
CA ARG A 17 3.80 -3.03 -1.83
C ARG A 17 4.79 -2.46 -2.85
N PHE A 18 6.03 -2.25 -2.42
CA PHE A 18 7.12 -1.68 -3.22
C PHE A 18 8.40 -2.55 -3.13
N GLU A 19 8.23 -3.86 -3.05
CA GLU A 19 9.31 -4.84 -3.09
C GLU A 19 9.80 -5.07 -4.54
N VAL A 20 11.04 -5.57 -4.68
CA VAL A 20 11.69 -5.74 -5.99
C VAL A 20 10.89 -6.59 -6.97
N ASP A 21 10.19 -7.63 -6.49
CA ASP A 21 9.33 -8.48 -7.32
C ASP A 21 8.19 -7.68 -7.96
N MET A 22 7.53 -6.82 -7.16
CA MET A 22 6.43 -5.98 -7.60
C MET A 22 6.91 -4.86 -8.54
N VAL A 23 8.01 -4.20 -8.17
CA VAL A 23 8.65 -3.15 -8.97
C VAL A 23 9.05 -3.70 -10.33
N ALA A 24 9.75 -4.83 -10.36
CA ALA A 24 10.17 -5.49 -11.59
C ALA A 24 8.96 -5.95 -12.44
N TYR A 25 7.96 -6.62 -11.83
CA TYR A 25 6.77 -7.10 -12.53
C TYR A 25 5.97 -5.97 -13.19
N SER A 26 5.96 -4.78 -12.57
CA SER A 26 5.16 -3.64 -13.03
C SER A 26 5.62 -3.03 -14.36
N GLN A 27 6.88 -3.24 -14.76
CA GLN A 27 7.54 -2.60 -15.92
C GLN A 27 7.53 -1.06 -15.89
N CYS A 28 7.26 -0.47 -14.74
CA CYS A 28 7.31 0.97 -14.55
C CYS A 28 8.73 1.45 -14.25
N GLU A 29 8.93 2.75 -14.35
CA GLU A 29 10.16 3.44 -13.97
C GLU A 29 9.89 4.32 -12.75
N PHE A 30 10.86 4.39 -11.85
CA PHE A 30 10.76 5.05 -10.55
C PHE A 30 11.90 6.06 -10.33
N GLY A 31 12.48 6.55 -11.43
CA GLY A 31 13.47 7.62 -11.43
C GLY A 31 14.93 7.17 -11.26
N GLY A 32 15.20 5.86 -11.31
CA GLY A 32 16.57 5.34 -11.19
C GLY A 32 17.37 5.28 -12.51
N GLY A 33 16.81 5.76 -13.62
CA GLY A 33 17.49 5.84 -14.91
C GLY A 33 17.87 4.48 -15.50
N GLU A 34 18.95 4.46 -16.28
CA GLU A 34 19.40 3.25 -17.00
C GLU A 34 19.82 2.11 -16.07
N ASP A 35 20.37 2.42 -14.90
CA ASP A 35 20.80 1.41 -13.94
C ASP A 35 19.60 0.64 -13.36
N GLU A 36 18.55 1.36 -12.96
CA GLU A 36 17.27 0.76 -12.54
C GLU A 36 16.66 -0.09 -13.66
N ARG A 37 16.69 0.41 -14.91
CA ARG A 37 16.15 -0.34 -16.05
C ARG A 37 16.87 -1.67 -16.26
N LYS A 38 18.20 -1.67 -16.19
CA LYS A 38 19.03 -2.88 -16.36
C LYS A 38 18.83 -3.86 -15.20
N GLU A 39 18.84 -3.37 -13.97
CA GLU A 39 18.63 -4.19 -12.77
C GLU A 39 17.26 -4.90 -12.82
N LEU A 40 16.19 -4.15 -13.07
CA LEU A 40 14.85 -4.71 -13.12
C LEU A 40 14.63 -5.61 -14.34
N GLN A 41 15.33 -5.36 -15.46
CA GLN A 41 15.36 -6.27 -16.61
C GLN A 41 15.98 -7.61 -16.24
N ALA A 42 17.17 -7.60 -15.65
CA ALA A 42 17.85 -8.82 -15.22
C ALA A 42 17.02 -9.60 -14.19
N TYR A 43 16.36 -8.89 -13.25
CA TYR A 43 15.46 -9.52 -12.29
C TYR A 43 14.29 -10.23 -12.99
N ARG A 44 13.65 -9.58 -13.97
CA ARG A 44 12.53 -10.16 -14.74
C ARG A 44 12.95 -11.38 -15.56
N GLU A 45 14.13 -11.34 -16.17
CA GLU A 45 14.66 -12.47 -16.96
C GLU A 45 14.91 -13.70 -16.09
N SER A 46 15.42 -13.50 -14.88
CA SER A 46 15.69 -14.58 -13.93
C SER A 46 14.43 -15.12 -13.25
N HIS A 47 13.53 -14.24 -12.78
CA HIS A 47 12.42 -14.63 -11.90
C HIS A 47 11.06 -14.75 -12.59
N PHE A 48 10.89 -14.14 -13.77
CA PHE A 48 9.61 -14.09 -14.49
C PHE A 48 9.73 -14.51 -15.97
N PRO A 49 10.24 -15.72 -16.29
CA PRO A 49 10.44 -16.16 -17.68
C PRO A 49 9.15 -16.14 -18.50
N LEU A 50 8.03 -16.59 -17.91
CA LEU A 50 6.72 -16.56 -18.58
C LEU A 50 6.20 -15.13 -18.83
N LEU A 51 6.57 -14.17 -17.98
CA LEU A 51 6.25 -12.77 -18.23
C LEU A 51 7.05 -12.28 -19.44
N ILE A 52 8.35 -12.55 -19.50
CA ILE A 52 9.21 -12.19 -20.62
C ILE A 52 8.69 -12.78 -21.94
N GLU A 53 8.31 -14.07 -21.96
CA GLU A 53 7.70 -14.70 -23.13
C GLU A 53 6.42 -14.00 -23.57
N ARG A 54 5.54 -13.66 -22.62
CA ARG A 54 4.31 -12.92 -22.94
C ARG A 54 4.60 -11.53 -23.51
N LEU A 55 5.60 -10.84 -22.97
CA LEU A 55 5.99 -9.50 -23.41
C LEU A 55 6.54 -9.49 -24.83
N LYS A 56 7.24 -10.54 -25.26
CA LYS A 56 7.69 -10.68 -26.67
C LYS A 56 6.54 -10.66 -27.67
N ASN A 57 5.38 -11.18 -27.26
CA ASN A 57 4.17 -11.26 -28.09
C ASN A 57 3.17 -10.12 -27.85
N SER A 58 3.52 -9.15 -27.00
CA SER A 58 2.64 -8.04 -26.62
C SER A 58 3.14 -6.72 -27.17
N THR A 59 2.22 -5.80 -27.49
CA THR A 59 2.60 -4.42 -27.83
C THR A 59 3.22 -3.74 -26.60
N PRO A 60 4.44 -3.17 -26.72
CA PRO A 60 5.06 -2.44 -25.62
C PRO A 60 4.19 -1.26 -25.18
N ILE A 61 3.99 -1.11 -23.86
CA ILE A 61 3.31 0.04 -23.26
C ILE A 61 4.38 0.89 -22.59
N SER A 62 4.38 2.21 -22.86
CA SER A 62 5.36 3.09 -22.24
C SER A 62 5.18 3.17 -20.72
N PRO A 63 6.26 3.39 -19.94
CA PRO A 63 6.17 3.56 -18.48
C PRO A 63 5.16 4.64 -18.06
N THR A 64 5.12 5.76 -18.78
CA THR A 64 4.15 6.84 -18.58
C THR A 64 2.70 6.36 -18.76
N GLU A 65 2.44 5.53 -19.76
CA GLU A 65 1.10 5.00 -19.98
C GLU A 65 0.73 3.93 -18.94
N LEU A 66 1.67 3.08 -18.51
CA LEU A 66 1.46 2.15 -17.39
C LEU A 66 1.07 2.91 -16.11
N ARG A 67 1.72 4.03 -15.83
CA ARG A 67 1.41 4.93 -14.71
C ARG A 67 0.00 5.49 -14.83
N LYS A 68 -0.37 6.06 -15.98
CA LYS A 68 -1.72 6.59 -16.26
C LYS A 68 -2.82 5.53 -16.13
N LEU A 69 -2.53 4.29 -16.51
CA LEU A 69 -3.44 3.16 -16.35
C LEU A 69 -3.54 2.66 -14.89
N GLY A 70 -2.74 3.21 -13.98
CA GLY A 70 -2.68 2.81 -12.57
C GLY A 70 -2.07 1.43 -12.37
N ARG A 71 -1.16 1.00 -13.26
CA ARG A 71 -0.49 -0.31 -13.18
C ARG A 71 0.75 -0.27 -12.30
N CYS A 72 1.42 0.86 -12.19
CA CYS A 72 2.57 1.02 -11.31
C CYS A 72 2.17 0.90 -9.83
N PRO A 73 3.02 0.34 -8.95
CA PRO A 73 2.91 0.52 -7.51
C PRO A 73 3.17 2.00 -7.13
N LEU A 74 2.65 2.42 -5.98
CA LEU A 74 3.02 3.72 -5.42
C LEU A 74 4.40 3.62 -4.79
N THR A 75 5.22 4.63 -4.99
CA THR A 75 6.50 4.76 -4.29
C THR A 75 6.28 5.21 -2.83
N PRO A 76 7.28 5.06 -1.93
CA PRO A 76 7.15 5.57 -0.56
C PRO A 76 6.86 7.07 -0.48
N GLU A 77 7.41 7.85 -1.40
CA GLU A 77 7.17 9.29 -1.53
C GLU A 77 5.70 9.58 -1.84
N GLU A 78 5.12 8.86 -2.80
CA GLU A 78 3.71 9.00 -3.16
C GLU A 78 2.78 8.53 -2.03
N ALA A 79 3.16 7.46 -1.33
CA ALA A 79 2.42 7.01 -0.14
C ALA A 79 2.42 8.08 0.95
N GLY A 80 3.58 8.70 1.20
CA GLY A 80 3.73 9.81 2.14
C GLY A 80 2.87 11.02 1.76
N LEU A 81 2.85 11.41 0.48
CA LEU A 81 2.00 12.49 -0.03
C LEU A 81 0.51 12.19 0.14
N VAL A 82 0.07 10.96 -0.11
CA VAL A 82 -1.33 10.56 0.11
C VAL A 82 -1.69 10.69 1.59
N LEU A 83 -0.84 10.21 2.51
CA LEU A 83 -1.09 10.35 3.95
C LEU A 83 -1.14 11.81 4.38
N ALA A 84 -0.23 12.65 3.88
CA ALA A 84 -0.22 14.07 4.17
C ALA A 84 -1.48 14.77 3.63
N GLY A 85 -1.91 14.44 2.40
CA GLY A 85 -3.14 14.97 1.80
C GLY A 85 -4.43 14.56 2.53
N LEU A 86 -4.36 13.50 3.34
CA LEU A 86 -5.45 13.07 4.24
C LEU A 86 -5.37 13.69 5.63
N GLY A 87 -4.37 14.52 5.91
CA GLY A 87 -4.19 15.22 7.18
C GLY A 87 -3.43 14.42 8.24
N PHE A 88 -2.78 13.30 7.90
CA PHE A 88 -1.89 12.61 8.84
C PHE A 88 -0.67 13.47 9.13
N LYS A 89 -0.48 13.78 10.42
CA LYS A 89 0.59 14.68 10.89
C LYS A 89 1.89 13.91 11.09
N ARG A 90 3.01 14.64 11.12
CA ARG A 90 4.35 14.10 11.39
C ARG A 90 4.43 13.19 12.62
N GLY A 91 3.67 13.49 13.68
CA GLY A 91 3.64 12.68 14.91
C GLY A 91 2.86 11.36 14.83
N THR A 92 2.26 11.02 13.68
CA THR A 92 1.50 9.77 13.50
C THR A 92 2.41 8.56 13.70
N PHE A 93 2.03 7.63 14.58
CA PHE A 93 2.68 6.33 14.69
C PHE A 93 2.28 5.46 13.51
N ILE A 94 3.26 4.98 12.76
CA ILE A 94 3.05 4.15 11.57
C ILE A 94 3.69 2.79 11.77
N TYR A 95 2.90 1.73 11.68
CA TYR A 95 3.40 0.38 11.47
C TYR A 95 3.54 0.14 9.97
N LEU A 96 4.75 -0.10 9.48
CA LEU A 96 5.01 -0.43 8.09
C LEU A 96 4.97 -1.94 7.89
N ALA A 97 3.95 -2.40 7.17
CA ALA A 97 3.77 -3.79 6.80
C ALA A 97 4.39 -4.08 5.43
N GLY A 98 5.06 -5.22 5.34
CA GLY A 98 5.73 -5.67 4.12
C GLY A 98 7.11 -6.24 4.40
N SER A 99 7.90 -6.35 3.34
CA SER A 99 9.29 -6.80 3.44
C SER A 99 10.24 -5.73 2.89
N HIS A 100 11.37 -6.14 2.31
CA HIS A 100 12.40 -5.23 1.84
C HIS A 100 11.88 -4.32 0.71
N ILE A 101 11.86 -3.01 0.99
CA ILE A 101 11.50 -1.98 0.02
C ILE A 101 12.63 -1.81 -0.99
N TYR A 102 12.29 -1.83 -2.29
CA TYR A 102 13.25 -1.62 -3.37
C TYR A 102 13.94 -0.25 -3.25
N GLY A 103 15.27 -0.23 -3.35
CA GLY A 103 16.09 0.98 -3.10
C GLY A 103 16.36 1.27 -1.61
N GLY A 104 15.84 0.44 -0.69
CA GLY A 104 16.19 0.45 0.73
C GLY A 104 15.98 1.81 1.41
N GLN A 105 16.94 2.20 2.26
CA GLN A 105 16.86 3.42 3.05
C GLN A 105 16.79 4.70 2.21
N SER A 106 17.48 4.74 1.07
CA SER A 106 17.43 5.88 0.13
C SER A 106 16.00 6.12 -0.35
N ARG A 107 15.31 5.06 -0.78
CA ARG A 107 13.92 5.13 -1.24
C ARG A 107 12.93 5.43 -0.10
N MET A 108 13.22 4.97 1.11
CA MET A 108 12.37 5.19 2.28
C MET A 108 12.53 6.59 2.90
N HIS A 109 13.65 7.26 2.66
CA HIS A 109 14.02 8.52 3.30
C HIS A 109 12.90 9.60 3.26
N PRO A 110 12.20 9.84 2.13
CA PRO A 110 11.16 10.87 2.11
C PRO A 110 9.97 10.52 3.02
N LEU A 111 9.61 9.24 3.11
CA LEU A 111 8.53 8.77 3.97
C LEU A 111 8.93 8.86 5.46
N THR A 112 10.14 8.40 5.82
CA THR A 112 10.62 8.41 7.22
C THR A 112 10.94 9.83 7.70
N SER A 113 11.34 10.73 6.81
CA SER A 113 11.51 12.17 7.13
C SER A 113 10.17 12.82 7.50
N LEU A 114 9.11 12.48 6.76
CA LEU A 114 7.77 13.03 6.98
C LEU A 114 7.06 12.38 8.18
N TYR A 115 7.31 11.09 8.42
CA TYR A 115 6.73 10.31 9.51
C TYR A 115 7.83 9.56 10.28
N PRO A 116 8.51 10.23 11.24
CA PRO A 116 9.63 9.65 11.98
C PRO A 116 9.23 8.53 12.95
N ASN A 117 7.96 8.45 13.35
CA ASN A 117 7.44 7.40 14.25
C ASN A 117 7.02 6.15 13.44
N LEU A 118 7.84 5.76 12.47
CA LEU A 118 7.61 4.59 11.61
C LEU A 118 8.39 3.40 12.16
N VAL A 119 7.70 2.29 12.36
CA VAL A 119 8.29 1.03 12.87
C VAL A 119 7.84 -0.15 12.02
N THR A 120 8.67 -1.18 12.00
CA THR A 120 8.42 -2.49 11.37
C THR A 120 8.29 -3.56 12.45
N LYS A 121 7.91 -4.78 12.07
CA LYS A 121 7.97 -5.94 12.99
C LYS A 121 9.39 -6.21 13.47
N GLU A 122 10.41 -5.91 12.66
CA GLU A 122 11.81 -6.05 13.00
C GLU A 122 12.28 -5.04 14.06
N ASP A 123 11.61 -3.89 14.17
CA ASP A 123 11.87 -2.89 15.23
C ASP A 123 11.14 -3.24 16.53
N LEU A 124 9.97 -3.88 16.42
CA LEU A 124 9.11 -4.19 17.57
C LEU A 124 9.47 -5.52 18.26
N LEU A 125 10.01 -6.49 17.51
CA LEU A 125 10.28 -7.84 17.99
C LEU A 125 11.77 -8.11 18.04
N THR A 126 12.21 -8.81 19.08
CA THR A 126 13.59 -9.25 19.22
C THR A 126 13.96 -10.29 18.15
N PRO A 127 15.26 -10.44 17.83
CA PRO A 127 15.73 -11.51 16.97
C PRO A 127 15.27 -12.91 17.39
N SER A 128 15.15 -13.17 18.69
CA SER A 128 14.64 -14.42 19.26
C SER A 128 13.15 -14.63 19.03
N GLU A 129 12.33 -13.59 19.15
CA GLU A 129 10.89 -13.66 18.88
C GLU A 129 10.62 -13.86 17.38
N LEU A 130 11.48 -13.31 16.52
CA LEU A 130 11.37 -13.47 15.06
C LEU A 130 11.93 -14.81 14.55
N ALA A 131 12.84 -15.44 15.29
CA ALA A 131 13.57 -16.63 14.85
C ALA A 131 12.66 -17.77 14.33
N PRO A 132 11.52 -18.10 14.97
CA PRO A 132 10.62 -19.15 14.47
C PRO A 132 10.05 -18.87 13.07
N PHE A 133 9.95 -17.60 12.67
CA PHE A 133 9.26 -17.17 11.45
C PHE A 133 10.21 -16.90 10.28
N ARG A 134 11.53 -16.74 10.52
CA ARG A 134 12.50 -16.25 9.51
C ARG A 134 12.54 -17.06 8.21
N ASN A 135 12.33 -18.36 8.29
CA ASN A 135 12.37 -19.26 7.14
C ASN A 135 10.99 -19.50 6.51
N PHE A 136 9.94 -18.88 7.05
CA PHE A 136 8.56 -19.10 6.63
C PHE A 136 7.91 -17.77 6.24
N SER A 137 8.06 -17.37 4.99
CA SER A 137 7.56 -16.08 4.47
C SER A 137 6.07 -15.84 4.79
N SER A 138 5.23 -16.87 4.70
CA SER A 138 3.81 -16.76 5.05
C SER A 138 3.56 -16.55 6.54
N GLN A 139 4.37 -17.15 7.42
CA GLN A 139 4.22 -16.93 8.86
C GLN A 139 4.77 -15.56 9.27
N MET A 140 5.87 -15.13 8.64
CA MET A 140 6.40 -13.77 8.81
C MET A 140 5.36 -12.71 8.39
N ALA A 141 4.68 -12.93 7.27
CA ALA A 141 3.57 -12.08 6.81
C ALA A 141 2.32 -12.15 7.70
N ALA A 142 2.15 -13.20 8.51
CA ALA A 142 1.06 -13.29 9.47
C ALA A 142 1.22 -12.28 10.62
N LEU A 143 2.46 -11.94 11.00
CA LEU A 143 2.73 -10.86 11.95
C LEU A 143 2.25 -9.51 11.42
N ASP A 144 2.54 -9.23 10.14
CA ASP A 144 2.03 -8.05 9.44
C ASP A 144 0.50 -8.04 9.39
N PHE A 145 -0.14 -9.20 9.16
CA PHE A 145 -1.59 -9.30 9.19
C PHE A 145 -2.16 -8.89 10.55
N ILE A 146 -1.60 -9.38 11.66
CA ILE A 146 -2.07 -9.05 13.01
C ILE A 146 -1.98 -7.54 13.24
N ALA A 147 -0.80 -6.96 13.02
CA ALA A 147 -0.58 -5.52 13.22
C ALA A 147 -1.48 -4.66 12.32
N CYS A 148 -1.74 -5.07 11.08
CA CYS A 148 -2.65 -4.35 10.19
C CYS A 148 -4.13 -4.51 10.55
N ALA A 149 -4.53 -5.69 11.01
CA ALA A 149 -5.90 -5.99 11.37
C ALA A 149 -6.34 -5.18 12.60
N THR A 150 -5.45 -5.01 13.59
CA THR A 150 -5.72 -4.32 14.85
C THR A 150 -5.51 -2.81 14.82
N ALA A 151 -5.03 -2.25 13.71
CA ALA A 151 -4.75 -0.82 13.60
C ALA A 151 -5.99 0.07 13.64
N ASP A 152 -5.87 1.31 14.12
CA ASP A 152 -6.97 2.28 14.05
C ASP A 152 -7.31 2.61 12.60
N VAL A 153 -6.29 2.75 11.76
CA VAL A 153 -6.42 3.00 10.32
C VAL A 153 -5.51 2.06 9.56
N PHE A 154 -6.00 1.47 8.47
CA PHE A 154 -5.18 0.67 7.57
C PHE A 154 -5.08 1.35 6.20
N ALA A 155 -3.88 1.60 5.71
CA ALA A 155 -3.62 2.20 4.40
C ALA A 155 -2.93 1.20 3.47
N ILE A 156 -3.36 1.13 2.20
CA ILE A 156 -2.81 0.19 1.22
C ILE A 156 -2.31 0.91 -0.03
N THR A 157 -1.09 0.63 -0.46
CA THR A 157 -0.57 1.15 -1.74
C THR A 157 -0.85 0.24 -2.93
N ASP A 158 -1.05 -1.06 -2.67
CA ASP A 158 -1.53 -2.01 -3.67
C ASP A 158 -2.65 -2.90 -3.14
N SER A 159 -3.80 -2.78 -3.79
CA SER A 159 -5.00 -3.58 -3.53
C SER A 159 -5.04 -4.91 -4.29
N GLY A 160 -3.98 -5.26 -5.02
CA GLY A 160 -3.77 -6.56 -5.63
C GLY A 160 -3.17 -7.61 -4.70
N SER A 161 -2.46 -7.18 -3.66
CA SER A 161 -1.76 -8.09 -2.75
C SER A 161 -2.71 -8.96 -1.90
N GLN A 162 -2.24 -10.15 -1.54
CA GLN A 162 -2.97 -11.08 -0.67
C GLN A 162 -3.20 -10.46 0.72
N LEU A 163 -2.17 -9.86 1.32
CA LEU A 163 -2.25 -9.20 2.62
C LEU A 163 -3.31 -8.09 2.63
N SER A 164 -3.30 -7.19 1.62
CA SER A 164 -4.31 -6.12 1.54
C SER A 164 -5.73 -6.66 1.46
N SER A 165 -5.95 -7.76 0.73
CA SER A 165 -7.26 -8.37 0.58
C SER A 165 -7.74 -9.02 1.87
N LEU A 166 -6.86 -9.77 2.54
CA LEU A 166 -7.18 -10.44 3.81
C LEU A 166 -7.48 -9.41 4.91
N VAL A 167 -6.61 -8.41 5.09
CA VAL A 167 -6.81 -7.37 6.11
C VAL A 167 -8.06 -6.53 5.81
N SER A 168 -8.26 -6.11 4.55
CA SER A 168 -9.46 -5.33 4.19
C SER A 168 -10.74 -6.12 4.44
N GLY A 169 -10.76 -7.41 4.08
CA GLY A 169 -11.89 -8.30 4.35
C GLY A 169 -12.15 -8.47 5.84
N PHE A 170 -11.10 -8.78 6.61
CA PHE A 170 -11.18 -8.94 8.07
C PHE A 170 -11.71 -7.68 8.75
N ARG A 171 -11.12 -6.52 8.46
CA ARG A 171 -11.52 -5.22 9.03
C ARG A 171 -12.94 -4.83 8.62
N THR A 172 -13.38 -5.15 7.40
CA THR A 172 -14.75 -4.87 6.97
C THR A 172 -15.76 -5.73 7.71
N TYR A 173 -15.45 -7.02 7.91
CA TYR A 173 -16.37 -7.96 8.54
C TYR A 173 -16.42 -7.82 10.07
N TYR A 174 -15.25 -7.78 10.73
CA TYR A 174 -15.15 -7.74 12.18
C TYR A 174 -15.05 -6.33 12.77
N GLY A 175 -14.70 -5.32 11.96
CA GLY A 175 -14.51 -3.96 12.46
C GLY A 175 -15.80 -3.19 12.72
N GLY A 176 -16.98 -3.74 12.42
CA GLY A 176 -18.28 -3.15 12.74
C GLY A 176 -18.47 -1.72 12.21
N GLY A 177 -17.82 -1.36 11.10
CA GLY A 177 -17.82 0.00 10.54
C GLY A 177 -16.82 0.99 11.16
N HIS A 178 -16.11 0.60 12.22
CA HIS A 178 -15.17 1.45 12.97
C HIS A 178 -13.69 1.19 12.63
N ALA A 179 -13.41 0.38 11.61
CA ALA A 179 -12.06 0.02 11.16
C ALA A 179 -11.77 0.57 9.74
N PRO A 180 -11.51 1.88 9.58
CA PRO A 180 -11.30 2.48 8.26
C PRO A 180 -10.11 1.85 7.52
N THR A 181 -10.28 1.71 6.20
CA THR A 181 -9.25 1.21 5.27
C THR A 181 -9.09 2.18 4.10
N LEU A 182 -7.93 2.84 4.01
CA LEU A 182 -7.60 3.83 2.99
C LEU A 182 -7.05 3.12 1.74
N ARG A 183 -7.79 3.21 0.63
CA ARG A 183 -7.45 2.57 -0.65
C ARG A 183 -7.33 3.61 -1.78
N PRO A 184 -6.17 4.28 -1.94
CA PRO A 184 -5.95 5.18 -3.05
C PRO A 184 -6.15 4.49 -4.41
N SER A 185 -6.78 5.20 -5.34
CA SER A 185 -6.89 4.76 -6.73
C SER A 185 -5.64 5.17 -7.49
N LYS A 186 -4.78 4.21 -7.81
CA LYS A 186 -3.50 4.44 -8.49
C LYS A 186 -3.65 5.26 -9.79
N LYS A 187 -4.69 4.97 -10.57
CA LYS A 187 -5.03 5.71 -11.80
C LYS A 187 -5.38 7.18 -11.52
N ARG A 188 -6.15 7.45 -10.45
CA ARG A 188 -6.54 8.83 -10.10
C ARG A 188 -5.38 9.60 -9.50
N LEU A 189 -4.60 8.95 -8.63
CA LEU A 189 -3.39 9.55 -8.10
C LEU A 189 -2.42 9.92 -9.22
N ALA A 190 -2.21 9.03 -10.21
CA ALA A 190 -1.41 9.33 -11.38
C ALA A 190 -1.93 10.57 -12.13
N ALA A 191 -3.25 10.70 -12.31
CA ALA A 191 -3.84 11.88 -12.94
C ALA A 191 -3.62 13.17 -12.12
N ILE A 192 -3.79 13.10 -10.79
CA ILE A 192 -3.55 14.23 -9.88
C ILE A 192 -2.08 14.69 -9.96
N LEU A 193 -1.14 13.74 -9.97
CA LEU A 193 0.30 14.04 -10.01
C LEU A 193 0.82 14.44 -11.40
N SER A 194 0.05 14.15 -12.46
CA SER A 194 0.44 14.46 -13.85
C SER A 194 -0.20 15.74 -14.40
N GLU A 195 -1.09 16.40 -13.64
CA GLU A 195 -1.69 17.68 -14.08
C GLU A 195 -0.65 18.80 -14.06
N ASN A 196 -0.62 19.58 -15.15
CA ASN A 196 0.32 20.67 -15.46
C ASN A 196 0.81 21.42 -14.22
N SER A 197 2.11 21.25 -13.94
CA SER A 197 2.99 21.99 -13.03
C SER A 197 2.30 22.97 -12.08
N THR A 198 2.30 22.57 -10.80
CA THR A 198 1.84 23.26 -9.57
C THR A 198 0.34 23.15 -9.27
N ILE A 199 -0.02 22.05 -8.60
CA ILE A 199 -1.26 21.96 -7.84
C ILE A 199 -1.10 22.67 -6.49
N ALA A 200 -2.03 23.56 -6.14
CA ALA A 200 -2.08 24.14 -4.80
C ALA A 200 -2.39 23.07 -3.76
N TRP A 201 -1.80 23.18 -2.56
CA TRP A 201 -1.93 22.16 -1.51
C TRP A 201 -3.40 21.87 -1.14
N ASP A 202 -4.22 22.91 -0.94
CA ASP A 202 -5.64 22.73 -0.61
C ASP A 202 -6.41 21.95 -1.68
N SER A 203 -6.09 22.19 -2.96
CA SER A 203 -6.69 21.44 -4.08
C SER A 203 -6.20 19.99 -4.11
N PHE A 204 -4.92 19.76 -3.80
CA PHE A 204 -4.37 18.42 -3.67
C PHE A 204 -5.07 17.64 -2.56
N GLU A 205 -5.19 18.21 -1.36
CA GLU A 205 -5.90 17.58 -0.24
C GLU A 205 -7.35 17.23 -0.60
N GLU A 206 -8.09 18.17 -1.21
CA GLU A 206 -9.46 17.93 -1.62
C GLU A 206 -9.57 16.75 -2.60
N ARG A 207 -8.69 16.68 -3.61
CA ARG A 207 -8.66 15.60 -4.59
C ARG A 207 -8.28 14.26 -3.97
N ILE A 208 -7.33 14.25 -3.03
CA ILE A 208 -6.95 13.05 -2.28
C ILE A 208 -8.12 12.55 -1.42
N ARG A 209 -8.79 13.44 -0.67
CA ARG A 209 -9.98 13.09 0.13
C ARG A 209 -11.10 12.51 -0.73
N LYS A 210 -11.46 13.18 -1.84
CA LYS A 210 -12.45 12.68 -2.81
C LYS A 210 -12.06 11.31 -3.38
N MET A 211 -10.78 11.11 -3.72
CA MET A 211 -10.28 9.83 -4.21
C MET A 211 -10.51 8.70 -3.19
N ILE A 212 -10.22 8.95 -1.90
CA ILE A 212 -10.44 7.97 -0.84
C ILE A 212 -11.92 7.72 -0.60
N GLU A 213 -12.75 8.76 -0.47
CA GLU A 213 -14.20 8.63 -0.27
C GLU A 213 -14.86 7.77 -1.37
N GLU A 214 -14.45 7.96 -2.62
CA GLU A 214 -14.97 7.19 -3.73
C GLU A 214 -14.57 5.71 -3.72
N SER A 215 -13.43 5.38 -3.10
CA SER A 215 -12.99 4.01 -2.85
C SER A 215 -13.82 3.32 -1.76
N GLN A 216 -14.46 4.11 -0.89
CA GLN A 216 -15.27 3.62 0.24
C GLN A 216 -16.73 3.34 -0.14
N ARG A 217 -17.19 3.78 -1.32
CA ARG A 217 -18.58 3.57 -1.77
C ARG A 217 -18.88 2.08 -1.96
N VAL A 218 -20.04 1.65 -1.50
CA VAL A 218 -20.57 0.30 -1.77
C VAL A 218 -20.90 0.20 -3.25
N ARG A 219 -20.35 -0.82 -3.93
CA ARG A 219 -20.61 -1.06 -5.36
C ARG A 219 -21.00 -2.51 -5.59
N GLY A 220 -21.72 -2.76 -6.68
CA GLY A 220 -21.96 -4.12 -7.14
C GLY A 220 -20.63 -4.85 -7.36
N ARG A 221 -20.49 -6.03 -6.75
CA ARG A 221 -19.33 -6.88 -6.98
C ARG A 221 -19.47 -7.52 -8.35
N GLY A 222 -18.48 -7.32 -9.22
CA GLY A 222 -18.47 -7.95 -10.54
C GLY A 222 -18.46 -9.48 -10.43
N TYR A 223 -19.00 -10.16 -11.45
CA TYR A 223 -18.99 -11.63 -11.53
C TYR A 223 -17.56 -12.18 -11.37
N ARG A 224 -17.38 -13.24 -10.56
CA ARG A 224 -16.09 -13.87 -10.22
C ARG A 224 -15.05 -12.98 -9.52
N ARG A 225 -15.44 -11.83 -8.96
CA ARG A 225 -14.53 -11.04 -8.11
C ARG A 225 -14.54 -11.56 -6.66
N SER A 226 -13.35 -11.61 -6.04
CA SER A 226 -13.18 -12.04 -4.66
C SER A 226 -13.90 -11.11 -3.68
N ILE A 227 -14.63 -11.71 -2.73
CA ILE A 227 -15.27 -11.03 -1.61
C ILE A 227 -14.26 -10.27 -0.75
N TYR A 228 -13.09 -10.85 -0.49
CA TYR A 228 -12.05 -10.23 0.34
C TYR A 228 -11.38 -9.04 -0.36
N ARG A 229 -11.35 -9.03 -1.70
CA ARG A 229 -10.78 -7.92 -2.48
C ARG A 229 -11.78 -6.77 -2.72
N GLN A 230 -13.07 -7.07 -2.65
CA GLN A 230 -14.17 -6.12 -2.80
C GLN A 230 -15.24 -6.36 -1.71
N PRO A 231 -14.88 -6.19 -0.43
CA PRO A 231 -15.78 -6.56 0.67
C PRO A 231 -16.95 -5.59 0.80
N ARG A 232 -16.81 -4.34 0.31
CA ARG A 232 -17.88 -3.33 0.28
C ARG A 232 -18.84 -3.54 -0.90
N CYS A 233 -19.61 -4.62 -0.84
CA CYS A 233 -20.67 -4.90 -1.81
C CYS A 233 -21.98 -5.27 -1.10
N PRO A 234 -23.15 -5.06 -1.74
CA PRO A 234 -24.44 -5.28 -1.08
C PRO A 234 -24.64 -6.68 -0.47
N ALA A 235 -23.99 -7.70 -1.03
CA ALA A 235 -24.04 -9.07 -0.53
C ALA A 235 -23.26 -9.29 0.79
N CYS A 236 -22.43 -8.35 1.19
CA CYS A 236 -21.52 -8.45 2.35
C CYS A 236 -21.74 -7.36 3.39
N MET A 237 -22.50 -6.33 3.04
CA MET A 237 -22.93 -5.32 4.01
C MET A 237 -24.07 -5.89 4.83
N CYS A 238 -24.05 -5.64 6.14
CA CYS A 238 -25.19 -5.97 6.99
C CYS A 238 -26.44 -5.31 6.41
N LYS A 239 -27.50 -6.10 6.22
CA LYS A 239 -28.83 -5.54 6.01
C LYS A 239 -29.23 -4.96 7.37
N TYR A 240 -29.39 -3.65 7.45
CA TYR A 240 -29.85 -3.01 8.68
C TYR A 240 -31.12 -3.72 9.17
N HIS A 241 -31.12 -4.10 10.46
CA HIS A 241 -32.33 -4.29 11.25
C HIS A 241 -32.52 -3.03 12.09
#